data_AF-A0A7C5QKH0-F1
#
_entry.id   AF-A0A7C5QKH0-F1
#
_cell.length_a   1.000
_cell.length_b   1.000
_cell.length_c   1.000
_cell.angle_alpha   90.00
_cell.angle_beta   90.00
_cell.angle_gamma   90.00
#
_symmetry.space_group_name_H-M   'P 1'
#
loop_
_entity.id
_entity.type
_entity.pdbx_description
1 polymer ?
#
loop_
_entity_poly.entity_id
_entity_poly.type
_entity_poly.pdbx_seq_one_letter_code
_entity_poly.pdbx_strand_id
1 'polypeptide(L)' 'MFKNGREVSEILTGFILLFTAFIASLLMVIGVIEKDVVLSLFIYSMSLAGIVFGLHGILGWYQDRESNKQ' A
#
# COMPACT_ATOMS: atom_id res chain seq x y z
N MET A 1 -20.68 -9.41 -10.73
CA MET A 1 -20.58 -9.38 -9.26
C MET A 1 -19.34 -8.55 -8.91
N PHE A 2 -19.54 -7.27 -8.54
CA PHE A 2 -18.59 -6.15 -8.39
C PHE A 2 -17.07 -6.45 -8.50
N LYS A 3 -16.54 -6.61 -9.72
CA LYS A 3 -15.10 -6.81 -9.99
C LYS A 3 -14.28 -5.54 -9.68
N ASN A 4 -14.80 -4.38 -10.08
CA ASN A 4 -14.19 -3.07 -9.81
C ASN A 4 -14.12 -2.71 -8.32
N GLY A 5 -15.05 -3.19 -7.48
CA GLY A 5 -15.08 -2.85 -6.06
C GLY A 5 -13.89 -3.44 -5.29
N ARG A 6 -13.47 -4.64 -5.69
CA ARG A 6 -12.35 -5.35 -5.07
C ARG A 6 -11.01 -4.72 -5.46
N GLU A 7 -10.81 -4.43 -6.74
CA GLU A 7 -9.59 -3.76 -7.25
C GLU A 7 -9.40 -2.39 -6.60
N VAL A 8 -10.46 -1.58 -6.53
CA VAL A 8 -10.41 -0.27 -5.85
C VAL A 8 -10.10 -0.43 -4.37
N SER A 9 -10.67 -1.44 -3.69
CA SER A 9 -10.36 -1.70 -2.28
C SER A 9 -8.89 -2.09 -2.08
N GLU A 10 -8.29 -2.88 -2.97
CA GLU A 10 -6.89 -3.30 -2.90
C GLU A 10 -5.94 -2.12 -3.14
N ILE A 11 -6.26 -1.24 -4.10
CA ILE A 11 -5.52 0.02 -4.31
C ILE A 11 -5.59 0.89 -3.06
N LEU A 12 -6.78 1.03 -2.46
CA LEU A 12 -6.99 1.86 -1.27
C LEU A 12 -6.25 1.28 -0.06
N THR A 13 -6.31 -0.04 0.15
CA THR A 13 -5.57 -0.71 1.22
C THR A 13 -4.06 -0.56 1.04
N GLY A 14 -3.56 -0.73 -0.19
CA GLY A 14 -2.15 -0.50 -0.53
C GLY A 14 -1.73 0.94 -0.21
N PHE A 15 -2.53 1.92 -0.62
CA PHE A 15 -2.28 3.34 -0.34
C PHE A 15 -2.26 3.66 1.15
N ILE A 16 -3.22 3.17 1.93
CA ILE A 16 -3.30 3.40 3.38
C ILE A 16 -2.08 2.81 4.08
N LEU A 17 -1.67 1.58 3.73
CA LEU A 17 -0.49 0.93 4.30
C LEU A 17 0.78 1.73 4.02
N LEU A 18 0.95 2.17 2.78
CA LEU A 18 2.13 2.93 2.34
C LEU A 18 2.17 4.32 3.01
N PHE A 19 1.03 5.00 3.08
CA PHE A 19 0.93 6.32 3.71
C PHE A 19 1.14 6.25 5.23
N THR A 20 0.61 5.22 5.88
CA THR A 20 0.83 4.98 7.31
C THR A 20 2.29 4.68 7.60
N ALA A 21 2.93 3.83 6.79
CA ALA A 21 4.35 3.53 6.91
C ALA A 21 5.22 4.78 6.70
N PHE A 22 4.84 5.63 5.74
CA PHE A 22 5.52 6.91 5.49
C PHE A 22 5.42 7.85 6.71
N ILE A 23 4.23 8.05 7.27
CA ILE A 23 4.04 8.91 8.45
C ILE A 23 4.80 8.34 9.66
N ALA A 24 4.73 7.03 9.88
CA ALA A 24 5.44 6.37 10.97
C ALA A 24 6.96 6.53 10.83
N SER A 25 7.49 6.37 9.62
CA SER A 25 8.89 6.63 9.31
C SER A 25 9.27 8.10 9.57
N LEU A 26 8.42 9.05 9.17
CA LEU A 26 8.63 10.47 9.40
C LEU A 26 8.67 10.80 10.90
N LEU A 27 7.75 10.23 11.69
CA LEU A 27 7.70 10.37 13.15
C LEU A 27 8.99 9.87 13.84
N MET A 28 9.59 8.78 13.33
CA MET A 28 10.90 8.32 13.79
C MET A 28 12.03 9.28 13.42
N VAL A 29 11.99 9.86 12.21
CA VAL A 29 13.01 10.79 11.73
C VAL A 29 13.04 12.07 12.59
N ILE A 30 11.87 12.61 12.95
CA ILE A 30 11.75 13.79 13.82
C ILE A 30 11.95 13.49 15.31
N GLY A 31 12.17 12.23 15.68
CA GLY A 31 12.47 11.82 17.07
C GLY A 31 11.27 11.80 18.01
N VAL A 32 10.04 11.79 17.47
CA VAL A 32 8.81 11.64 18.27
C VAL A 32 8.62 10.19 18.71
N ILE A 33 9.02 9.24 17.86
CA ILE A 33 9.01 7.80 18.16
C ILE A 33 10.46 7.33 18.32
N GLU A 34 10.71 6.56 19.37
CA GLU A 34 12.02 5.99 19.66
C GLU A 34 12.46 5.04 18.53
N LYS A 35 13.72 5.17 18.11
CA LYS A 35 14.27 4.43 16.98
C LYS A 35 14.61 3.01 17.41
N ASP A 36 13.66 2.10 17.27
CA ASP A 36 13.87 0.68 17.48
C ASP A 36 14.05 -0.06 16.14
N VAL A 37 14.97 -1.03 16.12
CA VAL A 37 15.29 -1.82 14.92
C VAL A 37 14.08 -2.66 14.49
N VAL A 38 13.36 -3.28 15.43
CA VAL A 38 12.17 -4.09 15.15
C VAL A 38 11.06 -3.21 14.59
N LEU A 39 10.84 -2.04 15.19
CA LEU A 39 9.81 -1.11 14.72
C LEU A 39 10.13 -0.56 13.31
N SER A 40 11.40 -0.29 13.03
CA SER A 40 11.86 0.12 11.70
C SER A 40 11.64 -0.99 10.66
N LEU A 41 11.94 -2.24 11.02
CA LEU A 41 11.72 -3.40 10.15
C LEU A 41 10.23 -3.65 9.89
N PHE A 42 9.39 -3.44 10.90
CA PHE A 42 7.94 -3.53 10.78
C PHE A 42 7.39 -2.45 9.84
N ILE A 43 7.78 -1.19 10.01
CA ILE A 43 7.38 -0.08 9.13
C ILE A 43 7.82 -0.35 7.70
N TYR A 44 9.04 -0.85 7.50
CA TYR A 44 9.53 -1.25 6.17
C TYR A 44 8.68 -2.36 5.56
N SER A 45 8.34 -3.40 6.35
CA SER A 45 7.49 -4.50 5.90
C SER A 45 6.08 -4.02 5.52
N MET A 46 5.51 -3.09 6.30
CA MET A 46 4.23 -2.44 5.97
C MET A 46 4.30 -1.65 4.67
N SER A 47 5.39 -0.90 4.45
CA SER A 47 5.60 -0.18 3.19
C SER A 47 5.69 -1.13 2.01
N LEU A 48 6.43 -2.24 2.15
CA LEU A 48 6.57 -3.25 1.11
C LEU A 48 5.22 -3.90 0.78
N ALA A 49 4.44 -4.25 1.82
CA ALA A 49 3.09 -4.78 1.65
C ALA A 49 2.19 -3.76 0.92
N GLY A 50 2.22 -2.49 1.33
CA GLY A 50 1.46 -1.42 0.68
C GLY A 50 1.77 -1.28 -0.81
N ILE A 51 3.05 -1.37 -1.20
CA ILE A 51 3.49 -1.36 -2.60
C ILE A 51 2.94 -2.57 -3.35
N VAL A 52 3.06 -3.79 -2.79
CA VAL A 52 2.59 -5.02 -3.44
C VAL A 52 1.08 -5.00 -3.66
N PHE A 53 0.30 -4.67 -2.63
CA PHE A 53 -1.16 -4.57 -2.73
C PHE A 53 -1.60 -3.45 -3.68
N GLY A 54 -0.94 -2.29 -3.61
CA GLY A 54 -1.22 -1.16 -4.50
C GLY A 54 -0.95 -1.49 -5.97
N LEU A 55 0.21 -2.07 -6.27
CA LEU A 55 0.55 -2.51 -7.64
C LEU A 55 -0.39 -3.61 -8.13
N HIS A 56 -0.74 -4.57 -7.27
CA HIS A 56 -1.66 -5.64 -7.63
C HIS A 56 -3.03 -5.09 -8.05
N GLY A 57 -3.58 -4.16 -7.26
CA GLY A 57 -4.86 -3.51 -7.58
C GLY A 57 -4.79 -2.67 -8.86
N ILE A 58 -3.69 -1.94 -9.11
CA ILE A 58 -3.50 -1.17 -10.35
C ILE A 58 -3.41 -2.10 -11.57
N LEU A 59 -2.68 -3.21 -11.47
CA LEU A 59 -2.53 -4.18 -12.56
C LEU A 59 -3.86 -4.87 -12.86
N GLY A 60 -4.63 -5.24 -11.85
CA GLY A 60 -5.98 -5.80 -12.01
C GLY A 60 -6.90 -4.83 -12.75
N TRP A 61 -6.91 -3.57 -12.33
CA TRP A 61 -7.69 -2.52 -12.99
C TRP A 61 -7.27 -2.27 -14.45
N TYR A 62 -5.96 -2.30 -14.72
CA TYR A 62 -5.43 -2.13 -16.07
C TYR A 62 -5.85 -3.29 -17.00
N GLN A 63 -5.73 -4.54 -16.52
CA GLN A 63 -6.16 -5.72 -17.26
C GLN A 63 -7.67 -5.74 -17.53
N ASP A 64 -8.49 -5.33 -16.56
CA ASP A 64 -9.94 -5.25 -16.74
C ASP A 64 -10.32 -4.24 -17.85
N ARG A 65 -9.63 -3.09 -17.90
CA ARG A 65 -9.83 -2.09 -18.96
C ARG A 65 -9.39 -2.57 -20.33
N GLU A 66 -8.35 -3.38 -20.41
CA GLU A 66 -7.87 -3.93 -21.68
C GLU A 66 -8.82 -5.02 -22.21
N SER A 67 -9.38 -5.85 -21.33
CA SER A 67 -10.40 -6.84 -21.70
C SER A 67 -11.72 -6.22 -22.15
N ASN A 68 -12.10 -5.05 -21.64
CA ASN A 68 -13.36 -4.37 -21.94
C ASN A 68 -13.31 -3.51 -23.23
N LYS A 69 -12.16 -3.48 -23.91
CA LYS A 69 -11.97 -2.79 -25.20
C LYS A 69 -12.06 -3.73 -26.41
N GLN A 70 -12.10 -5.06 -26.19
CA GLN A 70 -12.37 -6.06 -27.23
C GLN A 70 -13.87 -6.33 -27.33
#